data_AF-A0A7H4LWU3-F1
#
_entry.id   AF-A0A7H4LWU3-F1
#
_cell.length_a   1.000
_cell.length_b   1.000
_cell.length_c   1.000
_cell.angle_alpha   90.00
_cell.angle_beta   90.00
_cell.angle_gamma   90.00
#
_symmetry.space_group_name_H-M   'P 1'
#
loop_
_entity.id
_entity.type
_entity.pdbx_description
1 polymer ?
#
loop_
_entity_poly.entity_id
_entity_poly.type
_entity_poly.pdbx_seq_one_letter_code
_entity_poly.pdbx_strand_id
1 'polypeptide(L)'
;MKKPLIVVVLLLLLAAVIGGGWWWYQSSQQKALTLYGNVDIRTVNLSFRVGGRLASLSVDEGDAIKAGQTLGELDRAPYENALQQAQANVSTAQAQYDLMMAGIARKRSLRPPPRSTRRRPLTTMRRIFTSASWGCAKQRHLR
;
A
#
# COMPACT_ATOMS: atom_id res chain seq x y z
N MET A 1 80.91 19.59 73.60
CA MET A 1 80.42 18.38 72.90
C MET A 1 79.06 18.61 72.20
N LYS A 2 78.84 19.76 71.53
CA LYS A 2 77.53 20.15 70.95
C LYS A 2 77.52 20.24 69.41
N LYS A 3 78.71 20.10 68.78
CA LYS A 3 78.91 20.15 67.32
C LYS A 3 78.22 19.01 66.54
N PRO A 4 78.18 17.74 67.01
CA PRO A 4 77.47 16.69 66.26
C PRO A 4 75.95 16.85 66.35
N LEU A 5 75.44 17.48 67.40
CA LEU A 5 74.01 17.73 67.57
C LEU A 5 73.47 18.68 66.48
N ILE A 6 74.24 19.71 66.13
CA ILE A 6 73.89 20.67 65.08
C ILE A 6 73.82 19.98 63.71
N VAL A 7 74.76 19.08 63.42
CA VAL A 7 74.80 18.34 62.14
C VAL A 7 73.61 17.39 62.02
N VAL A 8 73.22 16.72 63.11
CA VAL A 8 72.05 15.83 63.12
C VAL A 8 70.75 16.62 62.93
N VAL A 9 70.62 17.79 63.56
CA VAL A 9 69.45 18.67 63.38
C VAL A 9 69.37 19.21 61.95
N LEU A 10 70.51 19.57 61.35
CA LEU A 10 70.58 20.03 59.96
C LEU A 10 70.19 18.93 58.96
N LEU A 11 70.64 17.70 59.20
CA LEU A 11 70.26 16.54 58.38
C LEU A 11 68.77 16.20 58.51
N LEU A 12 68.20 16.28 59.72
CA LEU A 12 66.76 16.07 59.92
C LEU A 12 65.91 17.14 59.23
N LEU A 13 66.34 18.40 59.27
CA LEU A 13 65.66 19.49 58.55
C LEU A 13 65.73 19.28 57.04
N LEU A 14 66.88 18.89 56.50
CA LEU A 14 67.03 18.57 55.07
C LEU A 14 66.12 17.41 54.65
N ALA A 15 66.07 16.33 55.44
CA ALA A 15 65.20 15.20 55.17
C ALA A 15 63.71 15.57 55.21
N ALA A 16 63.30 16.44 56.14
CA ALA A 16 61.94 16.92 56.23
C ALA A 16 61.54 17.80 55.03
N VAL A 17 62.44 18.66 54.55
CA VAL A 17 62.19 19.50 53.37
C VAL A 17 62.10 18.66 52.10
N ILE A 18 62.97 17.66 51.94
CA ILE A 18 62.96 16.76 50.78
C ILE A 18 61.70 15.87 50.81
N GLY A 19 61.37 15.29 51.98
CA GLY A 19 60.19 14.44 52.15
C GLY A 19 58.88 15.22 51.97
N GLY A 20 58.78 16.42 52.55
CA GLY A 20 57.62 17.31 52.40
C GLY A 20 57.46 17.82 50.97
N GLY A 21 58.57 18.19 50.32
CA GLY A 21 58.58 18.59 48.91
C GLY A 21 58.16 17.45 47.98
N TRP A 22 58.64 16.22 48.22
CA TRP A 22 58.27 15.05 47.42
C TRP A 22 56.80 14.66 47.65
N TRP A 23 56.32 14.71 48.89
CA TRP A 23 54.92 14.44 49.22
C TRP A 23 53.96 15.47 48.60
N TRP A 24 54.32 16.75 48.63
CA TRP A 24 53.53 17.81 47.99
C TRP A 24 53.55 17.72 46.47
N TYR A 25 54.70 17.39 45.87
CA TYR A 25 54.82 17.18 44.44
C TYR A 25 53.96 15.99 43.97
N GLN A 26 54.00 14.87 44.71
CA GLN A 26 53.19 13.69 44.43
C GLN A 26 51.69 13.97 44.52
N SER A 27 51.26 14.74 45.53
CA SER A 27 49.86 15.09 45.72
C SER A 27 49.32 16.04 44.64
N SER A 28 50.21 16.77 43.95
CA SER A 28 49.81 17.72 42.88
C SER A 28 49.67 17.06 41.50
N GLN A 29 50.07 15.79 41.36
CA GLN A 29 50.00 15.04 40.10
C GLN A 29 48.70 14.22 39.92
N GLN A 30 47.81 14.23 40.91
CA GLN A 30 46.46 13.64 40.80
C GLN A 30 45.49 14.59 40.05
N LYS A 31 45.94 15.24 38.97
CA LYS A 31 45.03 15.97 38.08
C LYS A 31 44.35 14.93 37.20
N ALA A 32 43.15 14.52 37.61
CA ALA A 32 42.29 13.66 36.83
C ALA A 32 42.21 14.20 35.40
N LEU A 33 42.63 13.40 34.41
CA LEU A 33 42.52 13.76 33.01
C LEU A 33 41.03 13.82 32.66
N THR A 34 40.46 15.02 32.63
CA THR A 34 39.10 15.26 32.15
C THR A 34 39.12 15.14 30.62
N LEU A 35 38.89 13.93 30.14
CA LEU A 35 38.82 13.65 28.71
C LEU A 35 37.43 14.02 28.20
N TYR A 36 37.33 15.17 27.53
CA TYR A 36 36.11 15.57 26.83
C TYR A 36 36.04 14.81 25.49
N GLY A 37 35.18 13.80 25.44
CA GLY A 37 34.82 13.11 24.20
C GLY A 37 33.60 13.76 23.57
N ASN A 38 33.60 13.91 22.25
CA ASN A 38 32.41 14.34 21.51
C ASN A 38 31.58 13.11 21.16
N VAL A 39 30.34 13.05 21.63
CA VAL A 39 29.42 11.93 21.32
C VAL A 39 28.71 12.27 20.03
N ASP A 40 29.11 11.61 18.94
CA ASP A 40 28.52 11.83 17.62
C ASP A 40 27.26 10.95 17.48
N ILE A 41 26.09 11.55 17.68
CA ILE A 41 24.79 10.86 17.57
C ILE A 41 24.32 10.91 16.12
N ARG A 42 24.36 9.77 15.45
CA ARG A 42 23.80 9.62 14.11
C ARG A 42 22.28 9.48 14.20
N THR A 43 21.58 10.57 13.95
CA THR A 43 20.11 10.60 13.90
C THR A 43 19.62 10.22 12.51
N VAL A 44 18.75 9.23 12.41
CA VAL A 44 18.08 8.86 11.16
C VAL A 44 16.61 9.23 11.28
N ASN A 45 16.14 10.11 10.38
CA ASN A 45 14.70 10.40 10.28
C ASN A 45 14.00 9.23 9.60
N LEU A 46 13.27 8.43 10.37
CA LEU A 46 12.41 7.36 9.87
C LEU A 46 11.20 7.98 9.17
N SER A 47 11.20 7.92 7.84
CA SER A 47 10.05 8.31 7.02
C SER A 47 9.36 7.08 6.47
N PHE A 48 8.06 6.97 6.74
CA PHE A 48 7.25 5.85 6.26
C PHE A 48 6.91 6.03 4.78
N ARG A 49 6.96 4.94 3.99
CA ARG A 49 6.56 4.95 2.57
C ARG A 49 5.08 5.28 2.37
N VAL A 50 4.27 5.00 3.38
CA VAL A 50 2.84 5.27 3.42
C VAL A 50 2.56 6.19 4.60
N GLY A 51 1.87 7.30 4.36
CA GLY A 51 1.46 8.21 5.41
C GLY A 51 0.25 7.65 6.17
N GLY A 52 0.32 7.61 7.49
CA GLY A 52 -0.79 7.20 8.35
C GLY A 52 -0.49 7.49 9.81
N ARG A 53 -1.40 7.08 10.71
CA ARG A 53 -1.22 7.22 12.16
C ARG A 53 -0.47 6.03 12.73
N LEU A 54 0.52 6.29 13.59
CA LEU A 54 1.21 5.23 14.34
C LEU A 54 0.24 4.60 15.34
N ALA A 55 0.05 3.28 15.26
CA ALA A 55 -0.82 2.52 16.17
C ALA A 55 -0.05 2.05 17.41
N SER A 56 1.19 1.61 17.23
CA SER A 56 2.08 1.19 18.31
C SER A 56 3.53 1.39 17.95
N LEU A 57 4.35 1.67 18.96
CA LEU A 57 5.81 1.66 18.88
C LEU A 57 6.32 0.62 19.87
N SER A 58 7.19 -0.27 19.40
CA SER A 58 7.68 -1.42 20.16
C SER A 58 9.12 -1.24 20.65
N VAL A 59 9.70 -0.06 20.46
CA VAL A 59 11.10 0.26 20.78
C VAL A 59 11.18 1.64 21.43
N ASP A 60 12.05 1.77 22.43
CA ASP A 60 12.31 3.04 23.11
C ASP A 60 13.64 3.67 22.66
N GLU A 61 13.82 4.95 23.00
CA GLU A 61 15.06 5.68 22.70
C GLU A 61 16.26 5.04 23.41
N GLY A 62 17.28 4.64 22.65
CA GLY A 62 18.50 4.02 23.17
C GLY A 62 18.55 2.49 23.06
N ASP A 63 17.48 1.84 22.62
CA ASP A 63 17.46 0.39 22.41
C ASP A 63 18.30 -0.04 21.19
N ALA A 64 18.99 -1.17 21.35
CA ALA A 64 19.77 -1.78 20.28
C ALA A 64 18.86 -2.53 19.30
N ILE A 65 18.64 -1.95 18.12
CA ILE A 65 17.80 -2.53 17.06
C ILE A 65 18.62 -3.21 15.96
N LYS A 66 18.04 -4.23 15.32
CA LYS A 66 18.64 -4.92 14.17
C LYS A 66 17.95 -4.50 12.86
N ALA A 67 18.69 -4.58 11.75
CA ALA A 67 18.11 -4.33 10.43
C ALA A 67 16.98 -5.34 10.14
N GLY A 68 15.83 -4.83 9.69
CA GLY A 68 14.63 -5.63 9.41
C GLY A 68 13.73 -5.89 10.63
N GLN A 69 14.07 -5.38 11.81
CA GLN A 69 13.20 -5.44 12.98
C GLN A 69 12.01 -4.49 12.84
N THR A 70 10.81 -4.98 13.12
CA THR A 70 9.61 -4.14 13.19
C THR A 70 9.70 -3.22 14.40
N LEU A 71 9.79 -1.91 14.15
CA LEU A 71 9.91 -0.89 15.19
C LEU A 71 8.54 -0.44 15.74
N GLY A 72 7.49 -0.58 14.93
CA GLY A 72 6.13 -0.18 15.28
C GLY A 72 5.16 -0.51 14.15
N GLU A 73 3.87 -0.47 14.45
CA GLU A 73 2.81 -0.72 13.48
C GLU A 73 2.03 0.56 13.18
N LEU A 74 1.63 0.71 11.92
CA LEU A 74 0.75 1.77 11.45
C LEU A 74 -0.70 1.29 11.52
N ASP A 75 -1.64 2.22 11.75
CA ASP A 75 -3.06 1.92 11.71
C ASP A 75 -3.46 1.35 10.35
N ARG A 76 -3.97 0.11 10.37
CA ARG A 76 -4.34 -0.68 9.19
C ARG A 76 -5.77 -0.40 8.72
N ALA A 77 -6.63 0.15 9.58
CA ALA A 77 -8.05 0.35 9.30
C ALA A 77 -8.34 1.09 7.97
N PRO A 78 -7.72 2.24 7.66
CA PRO A 78 -8.01 2.92 6.39
C PRO A 78 -7.58 2.10 5.17
N TYR A 79 -6.51 1.31 5.28
CA TYR A 79 -6.01 0.49 4.17
C TYR A 79 -6.86 -0.76 3.96
N GLU A 80 -7.32 -1.39 5.03
CA GLU A 80 -8.23 -2.54 4.95
C GLU A 80 -9.57 -2.12 4.35
N ASN A 81 -10.11 -0.97 4.76
CA ASN A 81 -11.32 -0.42 4.17
C ASN A 81 -11.14 -0.11 2.68
N ALA A 82 -10.01 0.48 2.28
CA ALA A 82 -9.71 0.76 0.88
C ALA A 82 -9.57 -0.54 0.06
N LEU A 83 -8.95 -1.58 0.63
CA LEU A 83 -8.84 -2.89 0.01
C LEU A 83 -10.22 -3.54 -0.20
N GLN A 84 -11.06 -3.51 0.84
CA GLN A 84 -12.42 -4.04 0.75
C GLN A 84 -13.26 -3.29 -0.29
N GLN A 85 -13.14 -1.95 -0.34
CA GLN A 85 -13.83 -1.15 -1.35
C GLN A 85 -13.36 -1.49 -2.77
N ALA A 86 -12.04 -1.65 -2.96
CA ALA A 86 -11.49 -2.05 -4.26
C ALA A 86 -11.99 -3.45 -4.67
N GLN A 87 -12.02 -4.39 -3.73
CA GLN A 87 -12.53 -5.75 -3.97
C GLN A 87 -14.02 -5.74 -4.33
N ALA A 88 -14.83 -4.92 -3.64
CA ALA A 88 -16.24 -4.74 -3.94
C ALA A 88 -16.44 -4.16 -5.35
N ASN A 89 -15.64 -3.18 -5.75
CA ASN A 89 -15.68 -2.60 -7.09
C ASN A 89 -15.36 -3.65 -8.17
N VAL A 90 -14.33 -4.48 -7.95
CA VAL A 90 -14.00 -5.59 -8.86
C VAL A 90 -15.15 -6.58 -8.96
N SER A 91 -15.74 -6.98 -7.83
CA SER A 91 -16.88 -7.92 -7.83
C SER A 91 -18.09 -7.37 -8.57
N THR A 92 -18.35 -6.06 -8.45
CA THR A 92 -19.45 -5.38 -9.13
C THR A 92 -19.20 -5.34 -10.64
N ALA A 93 -17.98 -5.00 -11.06
CA ALA A 93 -17.60 -5.01 -12.47
C ALA A 93 -17.70 -6.41 -13.08
N GLN A 94 -17.30 -7.44 -12.34
CA GLN A 94 -17.44 -8.83 -12.79
C GLN A 94 -18.90 -9.24 -12.95
N ALA A 95 -19.75 -8.91 -11.98
CA ALA A 95 -21.18 -9.19 -12.07
C ALA A 95 -21.83 -8.48 -13.28
N GLN A 96 -21.45 -7.23 -13.57
CA GLN A 96 -21.93 -6.51 -14.75
C GLN A 96 -21.45 -7.16 -16.06
N TYR A 97 -20.19 -7.61 -16.11
CA TYR A 97 -19.65 -8.33 -17.25
C TYR A 97 -20.43 -9.63 -17.52
N ASP A 98 -20.69 -10.41 -16.48
CA ASP A 98 -21.42 -11.67 -16.58
C ASP A 98 -22.87 -11.45 -17.04
N LEU A 99 -23.53 -10.41 -16.53
CA LEU A 99 -24.87 -9.99 -16.97
C LEU A 99 -24.89 -9.58 -18.45
N MET A 100 -23.89 -8.82 -18.91
CA MET A 100 -23.75 -8.40 -20.30
C MET A 100 -23.55 -9.61 -21.22
N MET A 101 -22.68 -10.55 -20.85
CA MET A 101 -22.42 -11.78 -21.59
C MET A 101 -23.68 -12.67 -21.66
N ALA A 102 -24.39 -12.82 -20.55
CA ALA A 102 -25.66 -13.54 -20.52
C ALA A 102 -26.72 -12.89 -21.43
N GLY A 103 -26.76 -11.55 -21.47
CA GLY A 103 -27.64 -10.80 -22.37
C GLY A 103 -27.34 -11.04 -23.86
N ILE A 104 -26.06 -11.06 -24.24
CA ILE A 104 -25.62 -11.35 -25.62
C ILE A 104 -25.98 -12.80 -25.99
N ALA A 105 -25.70 -13.76 -25.11
CA ALA A 105 -26.03 -15.17 -25.34
C ALA A 105 -27.54 -15.37 -25.55
N ARG A 106 -28.37 -14.75 -24.71
CA ARG A 106 -29.84 -14.78 -24.83
C ARG A 106 -30.32 -14.15 -26.14
N LYS A 107 -29.77 -13.00 -26.54
CA LYS A 107 -30.15 -12.36 -27.82
C LYS A 107 -29.75 -13.23 -29.01
N ARG A 108 -28.62 -13.92 -28.94
CA ARG A 108 -28.15 -14.84 -29.99
C ARG A 108 -29.07 -16.05 -30.14
N SER A 109 -29.56 -16.64 -29.04
CA SER A 109 -30.49 -17.78 -29.08
C SER A 109 -31.88 -17.39 -29.59
N LEU A 110 -32.32 -16.15 -29.34
CA LEU A 110 -33.61 -15.63 -29.82
C LEU A 110 -33.58 -15.15 -31.28
N ARG A 111 -32.43 -15.21 -31.96
CA ARG A 111 -32.31 -14.74 -33.34
C ARG A 111 -33.12 -15.67 -34.26
N PRO A 112 -34.22 -15.20 -34.87
CA PRO A 112 -34.99 -16.03 -35.78
C PRO A 112 -34.12 -16.37 -37.01
N PRO A 113 -34.33 -17.54 -37.63
CA PRO A 113 -33.65 -17.88 -38.87
C PRO A 113 -33.97 -16.83 -39.94
N PRO A 114 -33.05 -16.59 -40.89
CA PRO A 114 -33.31 -15.67 -41.98
C PRO A 114 -34.58 -16.12 -42.70
N ARG A 115 -35.55 -15.21 -42.83
CA ARG A 115 -36.74 -15.45 -43.65
C ARG A 115 -36.26 -15.65 -45.08
N SER A 116 -36.20 -16.90 -45.53
CA SER A 116 -36.09 -17.19 -46.94
C SER A 116 -37.30 -16.53 -47.60
N THR A 117 -37.05 -15.49 -48.39
CA THR A 117 -38.07 -14.86 -49.19
C THR A 117 -38.47 -15.88 -50.25
N ARG A 118 -39.42 -16.76 -49.91
CA ARG A 118 -40.06 -17.65 -50.86
C ARG A 118 -40.80 -16.76 -51.85
N ARG A 119 -40.13 -16.38 -52.95
CA ARG A 119 -40.72 -15.65 -54.07
C ARG A 119 -41.95 -16.43 -54.50
N ARG A 120 -43.15 -15.94 -54.18
CA ARG A 120 -44.40 -16.53 -54.64
C ARG A 120 -44.50 -16.24 -56.15
N PRO A 121 -44.52 -17.23 -57.03
CA PRO A 121 -44.77 -16.96 -58.44
C PRO A 121 -46.21 -16.44 -58.58
N LEU A 122 -46.34 -15.24 -59.17
CA LEU A 122 -47.61 -14.63 -59.54
C LEU A 122 -48.17 -15.37 -60.77
N THR A 123 -48.75 -16.55 -60.60
CA THR A 123 -49.26 -17.35 -61.75
C THR A 123 -50.65 -17.93 -61.51
N THR A 124 -51.49 -17.23 -60.73
CA THR A 124 -52.89 -17.65 -60.55
C THR A 124 -53.82 -16.46 -60.66
N MET A 125 -53.91 -15.89 -61.86
CA MET A 125 -54.99 -14.96 -62.21
C MET A 125 -55.30 -15.04 -63.70
N ARG A 126 -55.69 -16.23 -64.15
CA ARG A 126 -56.20 -16.43 -65.52
C ARG A 126 -57.22 -17.56 -65.54
N ARG A 127 -58.33 -17.43 -64.81
CA ARG A 127 -59.45 -18.38 -64.91
C ARG A 127 -60.80 -17.93 -64.35
N ILE A 128 -61.15 -16.64 -64.45
CA ILE A 128 -62.48 -16.16 -63.99
C ILE A 128 -63.32 -15.47 -65.09
N PHE A 129 -62.81 -15.26 -66.31
CA PHE A 129 -63.53 -14.45 -67.31
C PHE A 129 -64.33 -15.19 -68.40
N THR A 130 -64.49 -16.52 -68.36
CA THR A 130 -65.06 -17.28 -69.50
C THR A 130 -66.46 -17.86 -69.31
N SER A 131 -67.30 -17.39 -68.37
CA SER A 131 -68.65 -17.97 -68.21
C SER A 131 -69.83 -16.99 -68.15
N ALA A 132 -69.67 -15.72 -68.58
CA ALA A 132 -70.73 -14.71 -68.47
C ALA A 132 -71.33 -14.22 -69.81
N SER A 133 -71.32 -15.03 -70.88
CA SER A 133 -71.88 -14.62 -72.19
C SER A 133 -72.99 -15.51 -72.77
N TRP A 134 -73.50 -16.49 -72.03
CA TRP A 134 -74.58 -17.38 -72.50
C TRP A 134 -75.84 -17.20 -71.66
N GLY A 135 -76.62 -16.16 -71.96
CA GLY A 135 -77.87 -15.89 -71.25
C GLY A 135 -78.61 -14.64 -71.70
N CYS A 136 -78.61 -14.33 -73.00
CA CYS A 136 -79.35 -13.18 -73.53
C CYS A 136 -79.93 -13.50 -74.92
N ALA A 137 -80.84 -14.47 -75.02
CA ALA A 137 -81.57 -14.74 -76.25
C ALA A 137 -82.81 -15.65 -76.07
N LYS A 138 -83.78 -15.31 -75.19
CA LYS A 138 -85.15 -15.86 -75.31
C LYS A 138 -86.21 -15.21 -74.43
N GLN A 139 -86.54 -13.94 -74.66
CA GLN A 139 -87.78 -13.37 -74.12
C GLN A 139 -88.19 -12.11 -74.89
N ARG A 140 -88.85 -12.31 -76.04
CA ARG A 140 -89.67 -11.28 -76.69
C ARG A 140 -90.60 -11.92 -77.71
N HIS A 141 -91.77 -12.36 -77.24
CA HIS A 141 -92.98 -12.56 -78.04
C HIS A 141 -94.11 -12.83 -77.04
N LEU A 142 -94.94 -11.81 -76.78
CA LEU A 142 -96.39 -11.88 -76.55
C LEU A 142 -96.87 -10.51 -76.04
N ARG A 143 -97.77 -9.92 -76.84
CA ARG A 143 -98.51 -8.65 -76.72
C ARG A 143 -97.79 -7.39 -77.20
#